data_AF-A0A6M0G425-F1
#
_entry.id   AF-A0A6M0G425-F1
#
_cell.length_a   1.000
_cell.length_b   1.000
_cell.length_c   1.000
_cell.angle_alpha   90.00
_cell.angle_beta   90.00
_cell.angle_gamma   90.00
#
_symmetry.space_group_name_H-M   'P 1'
#
loop_
_entity.id
_entity.type
_entity.pdbx_description
1 polymer ?
#
loop_
_entity_poly.entity_id
_entity_poly.type
_entity_poly.pdbx_seq_one_letter_code
_entity_poly.pdbx_strand_id
1 'polypeptide(L)'
;MESNSSNKYVTVIPNPHPDARLGHKLKDIFTAFILAEWFNLQYLHNPIPDYRDGNNWEIFWGLGKDEELFADVVKKDICIVSSSPLLGIRRLRYKSYTLLKNIIKIEKIVRKIIYTIITRIKFIPEWRSLYWHGVEFNYIEEVFKDVNDNKQEIIYSFLYGVRVTLSQINVWGKEGRINPHIYENTLNRLRTKYHQNQHPDKTCYYNRDLINIAVPIRRDDATIKNERFITLKFYENIVDQLIEVFANKSYEFHIYSLASEEQAQEIINSFTKKCDRVKFNINEPAMKVMHHLIVSDVLIVDHSSFPQIAGFLSQGIKLYHPRGYIEGLDDNTWITVDDDGIFNQEDFLDAMNNFQN
;
A
#
# COMPACT_ATOMS: atom_id res chain seq x y z
N MET A 1 -0.20 -4.48 -42.42
CA MET A 1 -1.21 -3.72 -41.66
C MET A 1 -0.49 -3.07 -40.51
N GLU A 2 -0.04 -1.83 -40.69
CA GLU A 2 0.63 -1.07 -39.63
C GLU A 2 -0.45 -0.57 -38.66
N SER A 3 -0.58 -1.23 -37.51
CA SER A 3 -1.36 -0.70 -36.40
C SER A 3 -0.59 0.51 -35.84
N ASN A 4 -0.88 1.70 -36.36
CA ASN A 4 -0.55 2.96 -35.70
C ASN A 4 -1.43 3.08 -34.44
N SER A 5 -1.22 2.21 -33.45
CA SER A 5 -1.76 2.39 -32.11
C SER A 5 -0.96 3.52 -31.49
N SER A 6 -1.55 4.71 -31.43
CA SER A 6 -0.96 5.83 -30.69
C SER A 6 -0.65 5.39 -29.27
N ASN A 7 0.55 5.71 -28.78
CA ASN A 7 0.95 5.37 -27.41
C ASN A 7 -0.04 5.97 -26.40
N LYS A 8 -0.40 5.21 -25.37
CA LYS A 8 -1.28 5.66 -24.30
C LYS A 8 -0.61 5.37 -22.98
N TYR A 9 -0.62 6.38 -22.12
CA TYR A 9 0.18 6.38 -20.91
C TYR A 9 -0.67 6.61 -19.67
N VAL A 10 -0.23 6.09 -18.54
CA VAL A 10 -0.78 6.43 -17.23
C VAL A 10 0.34 6.83 -16.27
N THR A 11 0.08 7.85 -15.46
CA THR A 11 0.97 8.28 -14.39
C THR A 11 0.15 8.67 -13.17
N VAL A 12 0.80 8.63 -12.01
CA VAL A 12 0.31 9.30 -10.80
C VAL A 12 1.24 10.45 -10.43
N ILE A 13 0.72 11.46 -9.74
CA ILE A 13 1.52 12.45 -9.03
C ILE A 13 1.47 12.10 -7.55
N PRO A 14 2.51 11.44 -6.99
CA PRO A 14 2.51 11.01 -5.60
C PRO A 14 2.35 12.20 -4.65
N ASN A 15 1.74 11.98 -3.48
CA ASN A 15 1.50 13.04 -2.51
C ASN A 15 2.83 13.75 -2.10
N PRO A 16 3.00 15.04 -2.43
CA PRO A 16 4.23 15.77 -2.14
C PRO A 16 4.26 16.34 -0.72
N HIS A 17 3.21 16.14 0.08
CA HIS A 17 3.17 16.64 1.44
C HIS A 17 4.27 15.96 2.29
N PRO A 18 5.10 16.71 3.05
CA PRO A 18 6.15 16.09 3.84
C PRO A 18 5.63 15.12 4.91
N ASP A 19 4.46 15.41 5.49
CA ASP A 19 3.83 14.54 6.48
C ASP A 19 3.09 13.33 5.85
N ALA A 20 3.03 13.25 4.52
CA ALA A 20 2.49 12.06 3.86
C ALA A 20 3.47 10.90 4.04
N ARG A 21 3.12 9.98 4.93
CA ARG A 21 3.87 8.75 5.18
C ARG A 21 4.03 7.92 3.91
N LEU A 22 5.11 7.16 3.83
CA LEU A 22 5.48 6.31 2.70
C LEU A 22 4.30 5.50 2.16
N GLY A 23 3.52 4.88 3.05
CA GLY A 23 2.42 4.03 2.64
C GLY A 23 1.35 4.75 1.81
N HIS A 24 1.13 6.05 2.03
CA HIS A 24 0.24 6.84 1.18
C HIS A 24 0.82 7.07 -0.22
N LYS A 25 2.13 7.37 -0.29
CA LYS A 25 2.82 7.62 -1.57
C LYS A 25 2.92 6.33 -2.40
N LEU A 26 3.18 5.20 -1.77
CA LEU A 26 3.20 3.89 -2.44
C LEU A 26 1.81 3.47 -2.92
N LYS A 27 0.75 3.72 -2.15
CA LYS A 27 -0.64 3.49 -2.62
C LYS A 27 -0.98 4.32 -3.86
N ASP A 28 -0.51 5.57 -3.92
CA ASP A 28 -0.65 6.41 -5.11
C ASP A 28 0.08 5.74 -6.32
N ILE A 29 1.30 5.25 -6.13
CA ILE A 29 2.07 4.56 -7.19
C ILE A 29 1.42 3.26 -7.64
N PHE A 30 0.92 2.44 -6.70
CA PHE A 30 0.24 1.20 -7.02
C PHE A 30 -1.00 1.45 -7.87
N THR A 31 -1.70 2.57 -7.67
CA THR A 31 -2.82 2.99 -8.55
C THR A 31 -2.38 3.06 -10.01
N ALA A 32 -1.20 3.61 -10.30
CA ALA A 32 -0.72 3.70 -11.68
C ALA A 32 -0.37 2.32 -12.27
N PHE A 33 0.21 1.40 -11.48
CA PHE A 33 0.45 0.03 -11.91
C PHE A 33 -0.87 -0.71 -12.22
N ILE A 34 -1.86 -0.58 -11.34
CA ILE A 34 -3.19 -1.17 -11.50
C ILE A 34 -3.85 -0.68 -12.79
N LEU A 35 -3.88 0.64 -13.00
CA LEU A 35 -4.53 1.23 -14.16
C LEU A 35 -3.76 0.94 -15.45
N ALA A 36 -2.43 0.83 -15.38
CA ALA A 36 -1.61 0.41 -16.51
C ALA A 36 -1.98 -1.01 -16.95
N GLU A 37 -2.12 -1.93 -15.99
CA GLU A 37 -2.53 -3.32 -16.26
C GLU A 37 -3.96 -3.38 -16.79
N TRP A 38 -4.91 -2.75 -16.11
CA TRP A 38 -6.33 -2.82 -16.45
C TRP A 38 -6.62 -2.27 -17.86
N PHE A 39 -6.04 -1.13 -18.21
CA PHE A 39 -6.32 -0.46 -19.49
C PHE A 39 -5.25 -0.71 -20.57
N ASN A 40 -4.31 -1.63 -20.33
CA ASN A 40 -3.17 -1.94 -21.21
C ASN A 40 -2.42 -0.66 -21.64
N LEU A 41 -2.03 0.15 -20.66
CA LEU A 41 -1.34 1.43 -20.84
C LEU A 41 0.13 1.31 -20.43
N GLN A 42 0.98 2.15 -21.04
CA GLN A 42 2.35 2.29 -20.60
C GLN A 42 2.41 3.12 -19.30
N TYR A 43 3.06 2.59 -18.26
CA TYR A 43 3.28 3.33 -17.03
C TYR A 43 4.42 4.33 -17.22
N LEU A 44 4.16 5.60 -16.89
CA LEU A 44 5.19 6.64 -16.78
C LEU A 44 5.55 6.84 -15.31
N HIS A 45 6.83 6.66 -15.01
CA HIS A 45 7.32 6.80 -13.66
C HIS A 45 7.39 8.27 -13.26
N ASN A 46 6.83 8.56 -12.09
CA ASN A 46 6.96 9.86 -11.45
C ASN A 46 7.50 9.64 -10.04
N PRO A 47 8.76 10.03 -9.77
CA PRO A 47 9.44 9.70 -8.53
C PRO A 47 8.70 10.12 -7.28
N ILE A 48 8.82 9.33 -6.21
CA ILE A 48 8.39 9.72 -4.87
C ILE A 48 9.12 11.03 -4.49
N PRO A 49 8.40 12.13 -4.22
CA PRO A 49 9.03 13.39 -3.86
C PRO A 49 9.78 13.24 -2.53
N ASP A 50 11.06 13.64 -2.57
CA ASP A 50 12.13 13.57 -1.56
C ASP A 50 11.69 13.02 -0.20
N TYR A 51 12.24 11.85 0.15
CA TYR A 51 12.28 11.42 1.53
C TYR A 51 13.41 12.17 2.23
N ARG A 52 13.07 12.93 3.28
CA ARG A 52 13.97 13.82 4.03
C ARG A 52 15.19 13.11 4.65
N ASP A 53 15.24 11.80 4.61
CA ASP A 53 16.15 10.98 5.42
C ASP A 53 17.29 10.35 4.60
N GLY A 54 17.46 10.71 3.31
CA GLY A 54 18.48 10.10 2.44
C GLY A 54 18.20 8.63 2.08
N ASN A 55 17.08 8.07 2.56
CA ASN A 55 16.64 6.71 2.32
C ASN A 55 16.03 6.59 0.92
N ASN A 56 16.70 5.87 0.03
CA ASN A 56 16.31 5.72 -1.37
C ASN A 56 15.23 4.65 -1.54
N TRP A 57 13.99 4.99 -1.14
CA TRP A 57 12.84 4.09 -1.26
C TRP A 57 12.61 3.65 -2.70
N GLU A 58 12.84 4.51 -3.69
CA GLU A 58 12.76 4.14 -5.11
C GLU A 58 13.63 2.92 -5.42
N ILE A 59 14.92 2.96 -5.03
CA ILE A 59 15.80 1.81 -5.17
C ILE A 59 15.30 0.66 -4.31
N PHE A 60 14.96 0.85 -3.04
CA PHE A 60 14.46 -0.25 -2.19
C PHE A 60 13.29 -1.02 -2.83
N TRP A 61 12.38 -0.35 -3.55
CA TRP A 61 11.23 -0.97 -4.21
C TRP A 61 11.49 -1.38 -5.67
N GLY A 62 12.60 -1.00 -6.28
CA GLY A 62 12.86 -1.22 -7.72
C GLY A 62 11.97 -0.37 -8.63
N LEU A 63 11.50 0.77 -8.13
CA LEU A 63 10.69 1.74 -8.86
C LEU A 63 11.57 2.61 -9.76
N GLY A 64 11.02 3.06 -10.89
CA GLY A 64 11.74 3.84 -11.90
C GLY A 64 12.73 3.04 -12.74
N LYS A 65 13.11 1.83 -12.31
CA LYS A 65 13.96 0.92 -13.08
C LYS A 65 13.18 0.40 -14.30
N ASP A 66 13.75 0.62 -15.48
CA ASP A 66 13.21 0.25 -16.79
C ASP A 66 11.88 0.94 -17.13
N GLU A 67 11.63 2.13 -16.54
CA GLU A 67 10.41 2.91 -16.73
C GLU A 67 10.72 4.29 -17.31
N GLU A 68 9.93 4.75 -18.28
CA GLU A 68 10.09 6.08 -18.85
C GLU A 68 9.61 7.15 -17.86
N LEU A 69 10.39 8.21 -17.69
CA LEU A 69 10.05 9.29 -16.76
C LEU A 69 8.91 10.15 -17.31
N PHE A 70 7.88 10.38 -16.50
CA PHE A 70 6.78 11.28 -16.83
C PHE A 70 7.27 12.67 -17.25
N ALA A 71 8.30 13.18 -16.57
CA ALA A 71 8.88 14.49 -16.85
C ALA A 71 9.48 14.61 -18.26
N ASP A 72 9.88 13.49 -18.87
CA ASP A 72 10.48 13.49 -20.21
C ASP A 72 9.42 13.36 -21.31
N VAL A 73 8.40 12.53 -21.09
CA VAL A 73 7.27 12.39 -22.03
C VAL A 73 6.44 13.65 -22.11
N VAL A 74 6.14 14.27 -20.96
CA VAL A 74 5.23 15.42 -20.89
C VAL A 74 5.78 16.68 -21.60
N LYS A 75 7.09 16.75 -21.87
CA LYS A 75 7.72 17.84 -22.64
C LYS A 75 7.30 17.86 -24.11
N LYS A 76 6.73 16.76 -24.64
CA LYS A 76 6.28 16.63 -26.03
C LYS A 76 4.93 17.33 -26.32
N ASP A 77 4.36 18.05 -25.35
CA ASP A 77 3.03 18.70 -25.39
C ASP A 77 1.87 17.75 -25.77
N ILE A 78 1.90 16.54 -25.19
CA ILE A 78 0.88 15.50 -25.36
C ILE A 78 -0.42 15.91 -24.64
N CYS A 79 -1.57 15.42 -25.13
CA CYS A 79 -2.86 15.58 -24.46
C CYS A 79 -2.82 14.91 -23.07
N ILE A 80 -3.29 15.61 -22.03
CA ILE A 80 -3.36 15.06 -20.67
C ILE A 80 -4.81 14.99 -20.22
N VAL A 81 -5.26 13.81 -19.79
CA VAL A 81 -6.47 13.65 -18.98
C VAL A 81 -6.07 13.70 -17.52
N SER A 82 -6.37 14.81 -16.84
CA SER A 82 -6.06 15.01 -15.42
C SER A 82 -7.25 14.60 -14.57
N SER A 83 -7.03 13.65 -13.66
CA SER A 83 -8.00 13.22 -12.65
C SER A 83 -7.59 13.79 -11.31
N SER A 84 -8.46 14.56 -10.65
CA SER A 84 -8.11 15.11 -9.33
C SER A 84 -9.28 15.18 -8.35
N PRO A 85 -9.03 15.05 -7.03
CA PRO A 85 -10.13 14.92 -6.07
C PRO A 85 -11.01 16.16 -5.93
N LEU A 86 -10.43 17.36 -6.01
CA LEU A 86 -11.18 18.62 -5.79
C LEU A 86 -11.86 19.15 -7.05
N LEU A 87 -11.40 18.66 -8.17
CA LEU A 87 -11.41 19.43 -9.40
C LEU A 87 -11.88 18.52 -10.56
N GLY A 88 -12.07 17.22 -10.31
CA GLY A 88 -12.66 16.26 -11.23
C GLY A 88 -11.75 15.89 -12.39
N ILE A 89 -12.38 15.40 -13.46
CA ILE A 89 -11.74 14.95 -14.69
C ILE A 89 -11.62 16.14 -15.66
N ARG A 90 -10.45 16.34 -16.24
CA ARG A 90 -10.18 17.41 -17.23
C ARG A 90 -9.34 16.90 -18.39
N ARG A 91 -9.57 17.47 -19.57
CA ARG A 91 -8.74 17.21 -20.75
C ARG A 91 -7.96 18.47 -21.14
N LEU A 92 -6.64 18.36 -21.12
CA LEU A 92 -5.68 19.42 -21.44
C LEU A 92 -5.05 19.11 -22.80
N ARG A 93 -5.17 20.02 -23.77
CA ARG A 93 -4.71 19.78 -25.16
C ARG A 93 -3.52 20.63 -25.60
N TYR A 94 -3.32 21.80 -25.00
CA TYR A 94 -2.26 22.75 -25.37
C TYR A 94 -1.56 23.26 -24.13
N LYS A 95 -0.23 23.32 -24.15
CA LYS A 95 0.59 23.64 -22.97
C LYS A 95 0.18 22.76 -21.78
N SER A 96 -0.11 21.49 -22.06
CA SER A 96 -0.80 20.58 -21.12
C SER A 96 -0.02 20.45 -19.81
N TYR A 97 1.30 20.42 -19.90
CA TYR A 97 2.18 20.36 -18.73
C TYR A 97 2.12 21.62 -17.85
N THR A 98 2.15 22.80 -18.45
CA THR A 98 2.07 24.08 -17.72
C THR A 98 0.72 24.21 -17.02
N LEU A 99 -0.36 23.82 -17.69
CA LEU A 99 -1.69 23.78 -17.10
C LEU A 99 -1.78 22.76 -15.96
N LEU A 100 -1.21 21.57 -16.12
CA LEU A 100 -1.14 20.56 -15.07
C LEU A 100 -0.38 21.07 -13.83
N LYS A 101 0.76 21.75 -14.01
CA LYS A 101 1.48 22.39 -12.90
C LYS A 101 0.63 23.42 -12.16
N ASN A 102 -0.13 24.23 -12.90
CA ASN A 102 -1.05 25.20 -12.31
C ASN A 102 -2.17 24.53 -11.53
N ILE A 103 -2.76 23.46 -12.07
CA ILE A 103 -3.77 22.64 -11.37
C ILE A 103 -3.21 22.09 -10.07
N ILE A 104 -2.02 21.48 -10.09
CA ILE A 104 -1.36 20.95 -8.89
C ILE A 104 -1.12 22.06 -7.86
N LYS A 105 -0.69 23.25 -8.30
CA LYS A 105 -0.49 24.41 -7.42
C LYS A 105 -1.81 24.86 -6.79
N ILE A 106 -2.88 24.97 -7.57
CA ILE A 106 -4.22 25.34 -7.10
C ILE A 106 -4.72 24.31 -6.09
N GLU A 107 -4.63 23.01 -6.38
CA GLU A 107 -5.00 21.93 -5.46
C GLU A 107 -4.28 22.05 -4.12
N LYS A 108 -2.96 22.31 -4.13
CA LYS A 108 -2.18 22.51 -2.90
C LYS A 108 -2.69 23.70 -2.08
N ILE A 109 -2.98 24.82 -2.75
CA ILE A 109 -3.49 26.04 -2.09
C ILE A 109 -4.88 25.79 -1.50
N VAL A 110 -5.81 25.26 -2.30
CA VAL A 110 -7.18 24.98 -1.87
C VAL A 110 -7.18 24.00 -0.72
N ARG A 111 -6.39 22.91 -0.79
CA ARG A 111 -6.23 21.98 0.34
C ARG A 111 -5.72 22.68 1.58
N LYS A 112 -4.67 23.49 1.49
CA LYS A 112 -4.13 24.22 2.66
C LYS A 112 -5.18 25.13 3.31
N ILE A 113 -5.98 25.84 2.49
CA ILE A 113 -7.09 26.67 2.97
C ILE A 113 -8.14 25.79 3.66
N ILE A 114 -8.58 24.73 2.99
CA ILE A 114 -9.54 23.75 3.53
C ILE A 114 -9.02 23.17 4.85
N TYR A 115 -7.75 22.75 4.94
CA TYR A 115 -7.16 22.24 6.17
C TYR A 115 -7.21 23.29 7.28
N THR A 116 -6.89 24.55 6.98
CA THR A 116 -6.87 25.64 7.98
C THR A 116 -8.28 25.96 8.50
N ILE A 117 -9.29 25.90 7.63
CA ILE A 117 -10.69 26.17 7.98
C ILE A 117 -11.31 24.96 8.68
N ILE A 118 -11.13 23.75 8.13
CA ILE A 118 -11.71 22.51 8.66
C ILE A 118 -11.06 22.11 9.98
N THR A 119 -9.76 22.31 10.21
CA THR A 119 -9.20 22.01 11.56
C THR A 119 -9.81 22.86 12.67
N ARG A 120 -10.48 23.97 12.33
CA ARG A 120 -11.25 24.80 13.27
C ARG A 120 -12.71 24.37 13.41
N ILE A 121 -13.25 23.61 12.45
CA ILE A 121 -14.63 23.13 12.43
C ILE A 121 -14.57 21.61 12.62
N LYS A 122 -14.88 21.10 13.83
CA LYS A 122 -14.81 19.66 14.20
C LYS A 122 -15.59 18.68 13.32
N PHE A 123 -16.28 19.15 12.28
CA PHE A 123 -16.98 18.35 11.29
C PHE A 123 -16.10 18.19 10.04
N ILE A 124 -15.49 17.02 9.89
CA ILE A 124 -14.81 16.65 8.64
C ILE A 124 -15.87 16.18 7.64
N PRO A 125 -16.04 16.81 6.46
CA PRO A 125 -17.02 16.36 5.48
C PRO A 125 -16.57 15.04 4.82
N GLU A 126 -17.55 14.16 4.62
CA GLU A 126 -17.55 12.89 3.88
C GLU A 126 -16.80 12.93 2.53
N TRP A 127 -16.56 14.10 1.97
CA TRP A 127 -15.82 14.26 0.72
C TRP A 127 -14.35 13.82 0.83
N ARG A 128 -13.79 13.72 2.05
CA ARG A 128 -12.51 13.05 2.24
C ARG A 128 -12.65 11.53 2.10
N SER A 129 -13.61 10.90 2.78
CA SER A 129 -13.69 9.43 2.83
C SER A 129 -13.79 8.79 1.44
N LEU A 130 -14.51 9.46 0.52
CA LEU A 130 -14.68 9.05 -0.89
C LEU A 130 -13.39 8.82 -1.69
N TYR A 131 -12.27 9.44 -1.29
CA TYR A 131 -10.99 9.32 -2.02
C TYR A 131 -9.92 8.61 -1.21
N TRP A 132 -10.03 8.65 0.13
CA TRP A 132 -9.10 7.91 0.96
C TRP A 132 -9.31 6.42 0.75
N HIS A 133 -10.53 5.89 0.83
CA HIS A 133 -10.79 4.44 0.74
C HIS A 133 -10.69 3.85 -0.68
N GLY A 134 -10.30 4.66 -1.66
CA GLY A 134 -10.28 4.29 -3.07
C GLY A 134 -11.49 4.89 -3.80
N VAL A 135 -11.33 5.10 -5.11
CA VAL A 135 -12.40 5.69 -5.92
C VAL A 135 -13.42 4.66 -6.36
N GLU A 136 -14.64 5.11 -6.60
CA GLU A 136 -15.70 4.27 -7.15
C GLU A 136 -15.36 3.79 -8.56
N PHE A 137 -15.82 2.59 -8.88
CA PHE A 137 -15.62 1.98 -10.20
C PHE A 137 -16.09 2.87 -11.36
N ASN A 138 -17.31 3.43 -11.25
CA ASN A 138 -17.91 4.26 -12.31
C ASN A 138 -17.08 5.53 -12.58
N TYR A 139 -16.37 6.04 -11.58
CA TYR A 139 -15.43 7.16 -11.78
C TYR A 139 -14.28 6.76 -12.70
N ILE A 140 -13.73 5.55 -12.52
CA ILE A 140 -12.65 5.04 -13.37
C ILE A 140 -13.17 4.79 -14.80
N GLU A 141 -14.35 4.19 -14.96
CA GLU A 141 -14.96 4.03 -16.29
C GLU A 141 -15.12 5.38 -17.01
N GLU A 142 -15.59 6.41 -16.31
CA GLU A 142 -15.74 7.74 -16.90
C GLU A 142 -14.39 8.36 -17.31
N VAL A 143 -13.32 8.16 -16.52
CA VAL A 143 -11.97 8.63 -16.89
C VAL A 143 -11.48 7.98 -18.19
N PHE A 144 -11.76 6.69 -18.36
CA PHE A 144 -11.24 5.88 -19.47
C PHE A 144 -12.26 5.58 -20.57
N LYS A 145 -13.44 6.22 -20.58
CA LYS A 145 -14.51 5.94 -21.55
C LYS A 145 -14.08 6.05 -23.02
N ASP A 146 -13.16 6.97 -23.31
CA ASP A 146 -12.65 7.21 -24.68
C ASP A 146 -11.28 6.54 -24.92
N VAL A 147 -10.83 5.63 -24.03
CA VAL A 147 -9.48 5.06 -24.07
C VAL A 147 -9.24 4.29 -25.35
N ASN A 148 -10.23 3.57 -25.89
CA ASN A 148 -10.07 2.77 -27.10
C ASN A 148 -10.25 3.59 -28.39
N ASP A 149 -11.08 4.62 -28.37
CA ASP A 149 -11.45 5.39 -29.57
C ASP A 149 -10.42 6.45 -29.95
N ASN A 150 -9.59 6.87 -29.00
CA ASN A 150 -8.64 7.94 -29.22
C ASN A 150 -7.40 7.47 -29.99
N LYS A 151 -7.22 8.03 -31.20
CA LYS A 151 -6.02 7.86 -32.05
C LYS A 151 -4.88 8.83 -31.72
N GLN A 152 -5.09 9.72 -30.76
CA GLN A 152 -4.06 10.65 -30.29
C GLN A 152 -3.31 10.05 -29.12
N GLU A 153 -2.00 10.32 -29.07
CA GLU A 153 -1.18 10.07 -27.90
C GLU A 153 -1.77 10.82 -26.69
N ILE A 154 -1.92 10.13 -25.56
CA ILE A 154 -2.59 10.66 -24.38
C ILE A 154 -1.93 10.17 -23.09
N ILE A 155 -1.85 11.04 -22.09
CA ILE A 155 -1.41 10.71 -20.73
C ILE A 155 -2.59 10.85 -19.77
N TYR A 156 -2.95 9.77 -19.09
CA TYR A 156 -3.89 9.78 -17.98
C TYR A 156 -3.12 10.06 -16.68
N SER A 157 -3.28 11.26 -16.13
CA SER A 157 -2.54 11.75 -14.95
C SER A 157 -3.45 11.83 -13.74
N PHE A 158 -3.20 10.95 -12.76
CA PHE A 158 -3.93 10.92 -11.49
C PHE A 158 -3.20 11.78 -10.45
N LEU A 159 -3.88 12.77 -9.87
CA LEU A 159 -3.32 13.53 -8.75
C LEU A 159 -3.50 12.76 -7.43
N TYR A 160 -2.55 12.94 -6.52
CA TYR A 160 -2.56 12.31 -5.20
C TYR A 160 -3.95 12.32 -4.53
N GLY A 161 -4.30 11.18 -3.95
CA GLY A 161 -5.61 10.96 -3.35
C GLY A 161 -6.65 10.35 -4.29
N VAL A 162 -6.49 10.38 -5.61
CA VAL A 162 -7.30 9.52 -6.49
C VAL A 162 -6.63 8.14 -6.53
N ARG A 163 -7.18 7.17 -5.78
CA ARG A 163 -6.56 5.86 -5.59
C ARG A 163 -7.44 4.73 -6.09
N VAL A 164 -6.82 3.75 -6.71
CA VAL A 164 -7.38 2.40 -6.88
C VAL A 164 -6.49 1.46 -6.08
N THR A 165 -7.07 0.67 -5.20
CA THR A 165 -6.33 -0.24 -4.32
C THR A 165 -6.29 -1.65 -4.89
N LEU A 166 -5.32 -2.45 -4.44
CA LEU A 166 -5.26 -3.88 -4.75
C LEU A 166 -6.50 -4.64 -4.24
N SER A 167 -7.02 -4.28 -3.06
CA SER A 167 -8.25 -4.88 -2.54
C SER A 167 -9.47 -4.56 -3.42
N GLN A 168 -9.60 -3.33 -3.92
CA GLN A 168 -10.71 -2.93 -4.78
C GLN A 168 -10.73 -3.74 -6.08
N ILE A 169 -9.59 -3.89 -6.75
CA ILE A 169 -9.56 -4.68 -7.98
C ILE A 169 -9.75 -6.18 -7.72
N ASN A 170 -9.36 -6.70 -6.55
CA ASN A 170 -9.67 -8.07 -6.16
C ASN A 170 -11.19 -8.25 -6.03
N VAL A 171 -11.85 -7.36 -5.29
CA VAL A 171 -13.31 -7.36 -5.11
C VAL A 171 -14.02 -7.20 -6.46
N TRP A 172 -13.66 -6.21 -7.27
CA TRP A 172 -14.26 -6.01 -8.60
C TRP A 172 -14.02 -7.20 -9.55
N GLY A 173 -12.90 -7.90 -9.42
CA GLY A 173 -12.62 -9.14 -10.14
C GLY A 173 -13.53 -10.28 -9.70
N LYS A 174 -13.70 -10.49 -8.38
CA LYS A 174 -14.63 -11.47 -7.80
C LYS A 174 -16.09 -11.18 -8.19
N GLU A 175 -16.46 -9.90 -8.32
CA GLU A 175 -17.76 -9.43 -8.79
C GLU A 175 -17.96 -9.54 -10.32
N GLY A 176 -16.91 -9.89 -11.07
CA GLY A 176 -16.97 -9.99 -12.54
C GLY A 176 -17.03 -8.64 -13.27
N ARG A 177 -16.73 -7.53 -12.58
CA ARG A 177 -16.73 -6.18 -13.16
C ARG A 177 -15.47 -5.91 -14.00
N ILE A 178 -14.37 -6.58 -13.67
CA ILE A 178 -13.10 -6.53 -14.40
C ILE A 178 -12.54 -7.94 -14.56
N ASN A 179 -11.52 -8.08 -15.42
CA ASN A 179 -10.77 -9.32 -15.50
C ASN A 179 -10.07 -9.62 -14.15
N PRO A 180 -10.36 -10.75 -13.48
CA PRO A 180 -9.75 -11.07 -12.18
C PRO A 180 -8.22 -11.20 -12.23
N HIS A 181 -7.63 -11.49 -13.40
CA HIS A 181 -6.17 -11.55 -13.56
C HIS A 181 -5.46 -10.20 -13.38
N ILE A 182 -6.18 -9.07 -13.43
CA ILE A 182 -5.57 -7.74 -13.20
C ILE A 182 -4.95 -7.66 -11.81
N TYR A 183 -5.61 -8.25 -10.79
CA TYR A 183 -5.08 -8.31 -9.43
C TYR A 183 -3.76 -9.08 -9.39
N GLU A 184 -3.75 -10.32 -9.88
CA GLU A 184 -2.57 -11.20 -9.88
C GLU A 184 -1.42 -10.63 -10.71
N ASN A 185 -1.69 -10.12 -11.90
CA ASN A 185 -0.67 -9.55 -12.78
C ASN A 185 -0.02 -8.32 -12.13
N THR A 186 -0.84 -7.43 -11.56
CA THR A 186 -0.32 -6.25 -10.86
C THR A 186 0.52 -6.66 -9.65
N LEU A 187 0.02 -7.58 -8.84
CA LEU A 187 0.69 -8.05 -7.64
C LEU A 187 2.04 -8.71 -7.97
N ASN A 188 2.06 -9.58 -8.99
CA ASN A 188 3.27 -10.24 -9.46
C ASN A 188 4.29 -9.25 -10.01
N ARG A 189 3.85 -8.22 -10.74
CA ARG A 189 4.73 -7.14 -11.21
C ARG A 189 5.37 -6.38 -10.04
N LEU A 190 4.59 -6.01 -9.02
CA LEU A 190 5.08 -5.32 -7.83
C LEU A 190 6.05 -6.20 -7.01
N ARG A 191 5.70 -7.47 -6.79
CA ARG A 191 6.56 -8.46 -6.13
C ARG A 191 7.86 -8.66 -6.89
N THR A 192 7.81 -8.79 -8.21
CA THR A 192 8.99 -8.95 -9.06
C THR A 192 9.93 -7.77 -8.92
N LYS A 193 9.41 -6.54 -9.04
CA LYS A 193 10.21 -5.32 -8.84
C LYS A 193 10.90 -5.28 -7.49
N TYR A 194 10.16 -5.62 -6.44
CA TYR A 194 10.71 -5.67 -5.10
C TYR A 194 11.77 -6.77 -4.97
N HIS A 195 11.44 -8.04 -5.23
CA HIS A 195 12.33 -9.16 -4.93
C HIS A 195 13.57 -9.23 -5.82
N GLN A 196 13.50 -8.73 -7.06
CA GLN A 196 14.66 -8.71 -7.95
C GLN A 196 15.63 -7.55 -7.66
N ASN A 197 15.17 -6.50 -6.98
CA ASN A 197 16.02 -5.34 -6.73
C ASN A 197 16.84 -5.48 -5.43
N GLN A 198 18.16 -5.30 -5.55
CA GLN A 198 19.09 -5.36 -4.42
C GLN A 198 19.15 -4.02 -3.67
N HIS A 199 19.22 -4.07 -2.34
CA HIS A 199 19.38 -2.90 -1.48
C HIS A 199 20.08 -3.30 -0.18
N PRO A 200 20.97 -2.48 0.42
CA PRO A 200 21.67 -2.81 1.66
C PRO A 200 20.74 -3.14 2.85
N ASP A 201 19.59 -2.49 2.93
CA ASP A 201 18.57 -2.77 3.97
C ASP A 201 17.70 -4.01 3.70
N LYS A 202 17.86 -4.68 2.55
CA LYS A 202 17.23 -5.99 2.30
C LYS A 202 18.10 -7.11 2.86
N THR A 203 18.38 -7.01 4.15
CA THR A 203 19.07 -8.04 4.92
C THR A 203 18.09 -8.61 5.93
N CYS A 204 18.00 -9.94 5.96
CA CYS A 204 17.13 -10.67 6.86
C CYS A 204 17.98 -11.47 7.84
N TYR A 205 17.72 -11.31 9.13
CA TYR A 205 18.40 -12.06 10.20
C TYR A 205 17.51 -13.16 10.82
N TYR A 206 16.43 -13.52 10.15
CA TYR A 206 15.58 -14.64 10.56
C TYR A 206 16.35 -15.96 10.61
N ASN A 207 16.00 -16.77 11.60
CA ASN A 207 16.52 -18.11 11.69
C ASN A 207 15.74 -18.98 10.69
N ARG A 208 16.44 -19.52 9.69
CA ARG A 208 15.85 -20.33 8.62
C ARG A 208 15.32 -21.68 9.09
N ASP A 209 15.72 -22.12 10.28
CA ASP A 209 15.25 -23.38 10.89
C ASP A 209 14.00 -23.19 11.76
N LEU A 210 13.50 -21.96 11.87
CA LEU A 210 12.31 -21.59 12.65
C LEU A 210 11.23 -21.00 11.74
N ILE A 211 9.97 -21.10 12.17
CA ILE A 211 8.88 -20.29 11.64
C ILE A 211 9.00 -18.87 12.23
N ASN A 212 9.24 -17.87 11.39
CA ASN A 212 9.43 -16.49 11.80
C ASN A 212 8.13 -15.70 11.67
N ILE A 213 7.64 -15.20 12.80
CA ILE A 213 6.35 -14.53 12.90
C ILE A 213 6.59 -13.04 13.15
N ALA A 214 6.22 -12.19 12.21
CA ALA A 214 6.36 -10.75 12.31
C ALA A 214 5.10 -10.09 12.90
N VAL A 215 5.30 -9.34 13.99
CA VAL A 215 4.24 -8.64 14.72
C VAL A 215 4.54 -7.13 14.75
N PRO A 216 4.10 -6.37 13.73
CA PRO A 216 4.21 -4.92 13.73
C PRO A 216 3.15 -4.30 14.65
N ILE A 217 3.58 -3.50 15.62
CA ILE A 217 2.72 -2.77 16.56
C ILE A 217 2.96 -1.27 16.37
N ARG A 218 1.94 -0.53 15.94
CA ARG A 218 2.03 0.92 15.76
C ARG A 218 1.81 1.68 17.08
N ARG A 219 2.75 2.54 17.47
CA ARG A 219 2.67 3.38 18.69
C ARG A 219 3.07 4.85 18.52
N ASP A 220 3.62 5.22 17.38
CA ASP A 220 4.23 6.53 17.13
C ASP A 220 3.21 7.69 17.03
N ASP A 221 2.22 7.59 16.13
CA ASP A 221 1.11 8.55 16.01
C ASP A 221 -0.25 7.93 16.38
N ALA A 222 -0.26 6.64 16.73
CA ALA A 222 -1.45 5.95 17.19
C ALA A 222 -1.68 6.30 18.66
N THR A 223 -2.86 6.83 18.95
CA THR A 223 -3.28 7.18 20.32
C THR A 223 -4.63 6.56 20.57
N ILE A 224 -4.97 6.25 21.82
CA ILE A 224 -6.28 5.69 22.22
C ILE A 224 -7.46 6.50 21.64
N LYS A 225 -7.25 7.79 21.34
CA LYS A 225 -8.25 8.70 20.77
C LYS A 225 -8.43 8.59 19.26
N ASN A 226 -7.58 7.85 18.55
CA ASN A 226 -7.69 7.66 17.11
C ASN A 226 -7.94 6.19 16.75
N GLU A 227 -8.69 5.99 15.68
CA GLU A 227 -9.09 4.67 15.17
C GLU A 227 -7.91 3.77 14.74
N ARG A 228 -6.69 4.30 14.71
CA ARG A 228 -5.48 3.56 14.34
C ARG A 228 -4.85 2.84 15.51
N PHE A 229 -5.29 3.11 16.74
CA PHE A 229 -4.74 2.46 17.92
C PHE A 229 -5.40 1.11 18.15
N ILE A 230 -4.60 0.07 17.99
CA ILE A 230 -4.98 -1.30 18.34
C ILE A 230 -4.30 -1.65 19.67
N THR A 231 -5.11 -2.15 20.61
CA THR A 231 -4.68 -2.50 21.97
C THR A 231 -3.68 -3.66 21.94
N LEU A 232 -2.84 -3.79 22.97
CA LEU A 232 -1.95 -4.96 23.07
C LEU A 232 -2.73 -6.27 23.17
N LYS A 233 -3.94 -6.23 23.76
CA LYS A 233 -4.78 -7.42 23.95
C LYS A 233 -5.14 -8.11 22.62
N PHE A 234 -5.40 -7.34 21.57
CA PHE A 234 -5.60 -7.88 20.22
C PHE A 234 -4.40 -8.74 19.77
N TYR A 235 -3.19 -8.20 19.87
CA TYR A 235 -1.97 -8.91 19.47
C TYR A 235 -1.67 -10.10 20.40
N GLU A 236 -1.90 -9.95 21.71
CA GLU A 236 -1.74 -11.03 22.68
C GLU A 236 -2.64 -12.22 22.36
N ASN A 237 -3.90 -11.98 21.97
CA ASN A 237 -4.84 -13.03 21.62
C ASN A 237 -4.40 -13.79 20.35
N ILE A 238 -3.87 -13.08 19.34
CA ILE A 238 -3.29 -13.73 18.14
C ILE A 238 -2.08 -14.58 18.53
N VAL A 239 -1.18 -14.05 19.37
CA VAL A 239 0.01 -14.77 19.83
C VAL A 239 -0.36 -16.02 20.62
N ASP A 240 -1.34 -15.96 21.52
CA ASP A 240 -1.83 -17.11 22.28
C ASP A 240 -2.29 -18.25 21.35
N GLN A 241 -3.10 -17.92 20.32
CA GLN A 241 -3.57 -18.90 19.33
C GLN A 241 -2.42 -19.47 18.49
N LEU A 242 -1.46 -18.64 18.06
CA LEU A 242 -0.31 -19.12 17.29
C LEU A 242 0.60 -20.04 18.12
N ILE A 243 0.77 -19.78 19.43
CA ILE A 243 1.51 -20.68 20.33
C ILE A 243 0.84 -22.05 20.40
N GLU A 244 -0.49 -22.10 20.51
CA GLU A 244 -1.26 -23.34 20.49
C GLU A 244 -1.08 -24.10 19.17
N VAL A 245 -1.27 -23.42 18.04
CA VAL A 245 -1.10 -23.98 16.69
C VAL A 245 0.32 -24.51 16.46
N PHE A 246 1.33 -23.82 17.01
CA PHE A 246 2.74 -24.19 16.85
C PHE A 246 3.33 -24.99 18.01
N ALA A 247 2.51 -25.58 18.89
CA ALA A 247 2.99 -26.32 20.07
C ALA A 247 4.07 -27.39 19.77
N ASN A 248 4.03 -27.99 18.57
CA ASN A 248 4.97 -29.02 18.12
C ASN A 248 5.91 -28.53 16.98
N LYS A 249 5.96 -27.23 16.71
CA LYS A 249 6.82 -26.64 15.68
C LYS A 249 7.81 -25.66 16.31
N SER A 250 8.94 -25.45 15.66
CA SER A 250 9.91 -24.45 16.11
C SER A 250 9.58 -23.09 15.50
N TYR A 251 9.34 -22.09 16.33
CA TYR A 251 8.96 -20.73 15.91
C TYR A 251 9.70 -19.65 16.72
N GLU A 252 9.69 -18.43 16.21
CA GLU A 252 10.18 -17.21 16.88
C GLU A 252 9.30 -16.01 16.52
N PHE A 253 8.84 -15.27 17.54
CA PHE A 253 8.12 -14.02 17.34
C PHE A 253 9.09 -12.84 17.22
N HIS A 254 8.84 -11.95 16.27
CA HIS A 254 9.58 -10.71 16.07
C HIS A 254 8.63 -9.53 16.21
N ILE A 255 8.72 -8.81 17.32
CA ILE A 255 7.87 -7.65 17.62
C ILE A 255 8.54 -6.38 17.10
N TYR A 256 7.90 -5.69 16.16
CA TYR A 256 8.41 -4.44 15.58
C TYR A 256 7.57 -3.27 16.06
N SER A 257 8.20 -2.21 16.54
CA SER A 257 7.46 -1.00 16.94
C SER A 257 8.34 0.25 16.88
N LEU A 258 7.75 1.36 16.45
CA LEU A 258 8.29 2.69 16.66
C LEU A 258 7.59 3.26 17.90
N ALA A 259 8.27 3.24 19.05
CA ALA A 259 7.69 3.47 20.36
C ALA A 259 8.59 4.33 21.25
N SER A 260 7.97 5.11 22.14
CA SER A 260 8.69 5.71 23.27
C SER A 260 9.22 4.63 24.22
N GLU A 261 10.12 5.00 25.12
CA GLU A 261 10.68 4.07 26.11
C GLU A 261 9.59 3.42 26.99
N GLU A 262 8.61 4.20 27.46
CA GLU A 262 7.47 3.71 28.25
C GLU A 262 6.63 2.69 27.46
N GLN A 263 6.29 3.03 26.21
CA GLN A 263 5.51 2.15 25.32
C GLN A 263 6.28 0.88 24.98
N ALA A 264 7.61 0.98 24.78
CA ALA A 264 8.47 -0.16 24.52
C ALA A 264 8.50 -1.11 25.74
N GLN A 265 8.61 -0.57 26.95
CA GLN A 265 8.59 -1.37 28.17
C GLN A 265 7.23 -2.06 28.38
N GLU A 266 6.12 -1.39 28.07
CA GLU A 266 4.78 -1.99 28.09
C GLU A 266 4.69 -3.20 27.15
N ILE A 267 5.15 -3.05 25.89
CA ILE A 267 5.21 -4.12 24.89
C ILE A 267 6.07 -5.28 25.41
N ILE A 268 7.29 -5.00 25.87
CA ILE A 268 8.22 -6.03 26.36
C ILE A 268 7.61 -6.80 27.52
N ASN A 269 7.02 -6.10 28.49
CA ASN A 269 6.39 -6.72 29.66
C ASN A 269 5.17 -7.58 29.28
N SER A 270 4.41 -7.19 28.26
CA SER A 270 3.27 -7.95 27.75
C SER A 270 3.73 -9.27 27.12
N PHE A 271 4.62 -9.22 26.13
CA PHE A 271 4.99 -10.42 25.35
C PHE A 271 5.98 -11.35 26.05
N THR A 272 6.85 -10.85 26.92
CA THR A 272 7.78 -11.71 27.70
C THR A 272 7.02 -12.62 28.67
N LYS A 273 5.83 -12.23 29.12
CA LYS A 273 4.96 -13.08 29.95
C LYS A 273 4.23 -14.16 29.14
N LYS A 274 4.18 -14.03 27.82
CA LYS A 274 3.44 -14.89 26.90
C LYS A 274 4.33 -15.95 26.24
N CYS A 275 5.54 -15.57 25.83
CA CYS A 275 6.42 -16.45 25.10
C CYS A 275 7.90 -16.15 25.37
N ASP A 276 8.68 -17.21 25.60
CA ASP A 276 10.13 -17.11 25.81
C ASP A 276 10.92 -16.95 24.50
N ARG A 277 10.28 -17.18 23.34
CA ARG A 277 10.90 -17.10 21.99
C ARG A 277 10.47 -15.85 21.26
N VAL A 278 10.82 -14.70 21.82
CA VAL A 278 10.48 -13.39 21.28
C VAL A 278 11.72 -12.50 21.12
N LYS A 279 11.83 -11.85 19.95
CA LYS A 279 12.80 -10.78 19.68
C LYS A 279 12.08 -9.45 19.56
N PHE A 280 12.57 -8.47 20.30
CA PHE A 280 12.04 -7.11 20.30
C PHE A 280 12.88 -6.20 19.42
N ASN A 281 12.29 -5.74 18.33
CA ASN A 281 12.90 -4.87 17.32
C ASN A 281 12.30 -3.46 17.44
N ILE A 282 12.64 -2.78 18.54
CA ILE A 282 12.12 -1.44 18.87
C ILE A 282 12.98 -0.37 18.19
N ASN A 283 12.31 0.57 17.51
CA ASN A 283 12.92 1.70 16.82
C ASN A 283 13.96 1.31 15.75
N GLU A 284 13.78 0.15 15.10
CA GLU A 284 14.60 -0.25 13.96
C GLU A 284 14.35 0.64 12.72
N PRO A 285 15.35 0.79 11.83
CA PRO A 285 15.19 1.53 10.58
C PRO A 285 14.04 0.99 9.72
N ALA A 286 13.17 1.88 9.23
CA ALA A 286 11.93 1.50 8.55
C ALA A 286 12.13 0.58 7.33
N MET A 287 13.17 0.79 6.50
CA MET A 287 13.43 -0.10 5.35
C MET A 287 13.75 -1.52 5.79
N LYS A 288 14.55 -1.67 6.84
CA LYS A 288 14.91 -2.96 7.41
C LYS A 288 13.68 -3.65 7.99
N VAL A 289 12.86 -2.93 8.76
CA VAL A 289 11.58 -3.46 9.27
C VAL A 289 10.69 -3.91 8.11
N MET A 290 10.49 -3.06 7.10
CA MET A 290 9.68 -3.39 5.91
C MET A 290 10.15 -4.69 5.25
N HIS A 291 11.47 -4.88 5.09
CA HIS A 291 11.99 -6.11 4.52
C HIS A 291 11.67 -7.33 5.38
N HIS A 292 11.86 -7.25 6.70
CA HIS A 292 11.52 -8.33 7.62
C HIS A 292 10.03 -8.69 7.58
N LEU A 293 9.14 -7.70 7.56
CA LEU A 293 7.71 -7.94 7.40
C LEU A 293 7.37 -8.66 6.09
N ILE A 294 8.08 -8.35 4.99
CA ILE A 294 7.82 -8.96 3.68
C ILE A 294 8.28 -10.42 3.64
N VAL A 295 9.42 -10.73 4.27
CA VAL A 295 10.05 -12.06 4.19
C VAL A 295 9.72 -12.98 5.37
N SER A 296 8.82 -12.59 6.27
CA SER A 296 8.35 -13.45 7.36
C SER A 296 7.44 -14.56 6.85
N ASP A 297 7.48 -15.70 7.52
CA ASP A 297 6.61 -16.86 7.23
C ASP A 297 5.15 -16.54 7.59
N VAL A 298 4.95 -15.82 8.71
CA VAL A 298 3.65 -15.32 9.16
C VAL A 298 3.76 -13.84 9.48
N LEU A 299 2.86 -13.03 8.92
CA LEU A 299 2.79 -11.58 9.14
C LEU A 299 1.45 -11.19 9.74
N ILE A 300 1.46 -10.48 10.87
CA ILE A 300 0.26 -9.80 11.38
C ILE A 300 0.12 -8.44 10.67
N VAL A 301 -1.04 -8.20 10.08
CA VAL A 301 -1.35 -7.00 9.29
C VAL A 301 -2.43 -6.18 10.01
N ASP A 302 -2.00 -5.05 10.57
CA ASP A 302 -2.84 -4.11 11.32
C ASP A 302 -3.41 -2.98 10.41
N HIS A 303 -4.02 -1.96 11.02
CA HIS A 303 -4.62 -0.82 10.29
C HIS A 303 -3.59 0.14 9.65
N SER A 304 -2.30 -0.08 9.87
CA SER A 304 -1.24 0.73 9.30
C SER A 304 -1.03 0.36 7.83
N SER A 305 -0.95 1.38 6.97
CA SER A 305 -0.57 1.15 5.55
C SER A 305 0.79 0.47 5.37
N PHE A 306 1.64 0.51 6.40
CA PHE A 306 2.99 -0.03 6.36
C PHE A 306 3.01 -1.57 6.29
N PRO A 307 2.47 -2.33 7.27
CA PRO A 307 2.30 -3.77 7.16
C PRO A 307 1.31 -4.19 6.07
N GLN A 308 0.32 -3.36 5.71
CA GLN A 308 -0.56 -3.66 4.56
C GLN A 308 0.23 -3.83 3.26
N ILE A 309 1.16 -2.90 2.98
CA ILE A 309 2.00 -2.99 1.79
C ILE A 309 2.95 -4.19 1.90
N ALA A 310 3.50 -4.45 3.10
CA ALA A 310 4.31 -5.63 3.34
C ALA A 310 3.53 -6.93 3.04
N GLY A 311 2.27 -7.02 3.47
CA GLY A 311 1.42 -8.18 3.25
C GLY A 311 1.14 -8.46 1.78
N PHE A 312 0.94 -7.44 0.95
CA PHE A 312 0.82 -7.62 -0.50
C PHE A 312 2.11 -8.17 -1.12
N LEU A 313 3.27 -7.70 -0.67
CA LEU A 313 4.54 -8.18 -1.20
C LEU A 313 5.01 -9.51 -0.61
N SER A 314 4.51 -9.87 0.56
CA SER A 314 4.84 -11.10 1.26
C SER A 314 4.30 -12.30 0.50
N GLN A 315 5.11 -13.37 0.51
CA GLN A 315 4.72 -14.69 0.03
C GLN A 315 4.20 -15.57 1.19
N GLY A 316 4.45 -15.19 2.44
CA GLY A 316 3.99 -15.92 3.62
C GLY A 316 2.49 -15.75 3.89
N ILE A 317 2.06 -16.21 5.05
CA ILE A 317 0.68 -16.13 5.51
C ILE A 317 0.44 -14.81 6.25
N LYS A 318 -0.68 -14.16 5.98
CA LYS A 318 -1.06 -12.88 6.57
C LYS A 318 -2.27 -13.08 7.46
N LEU A 319 -2.12 -12.78 8.75
CA LEU A 319 -3.24 -12.62 9.68
C LEU A 319 -3.63 -11.15 9.65
N TYR A 320 -4.77 -10.81 9.04
CA TYR A 320 -5.13 -9.41 8.80
C TYR A 320 -6.47 -9.02 9.42
N HIS A 321 -6.54 -7.81 9.95
CA HIS A 321 -7.82 -7.24 10.39
C HIS A 321 -8.50 -6.52 9.21
N PRO A 322 -9.68 -6.98 8.73
CA PRO A 322 -10.32 -6.45 7.53
C PRO A 322 -10.86 -5.04 7.77
N ARG A 323 -10.07 -4.03 7.42
CA ARG A 323 -10.49 -2.63 7.52
C ARG A 323 -10.04 -1.77 6.36
N GLY A 324 -10.99 -1.14 5.69
CA GLY A 324 -10.77 -0.14 4.65
C GLY A 324 -10.05 -0.70 3.41
N TYR A 325 -8.72 -0.61 3.38
CA TYR A 325 -7.91 -0.83 2.17
C TYR A 325 -7.52 -2.29 1.91
N ILE A 326 -7.93 -3.19 2.80
CA ILE A 326 -7.55 -4.60 2.77
C ILE A 326 -8.76 -5.52 2.95
N GLU A 327 -9.97 -5.01 2.72
CA GLU A 327 -11.19 -5.81 2.78
C GLU A 327 -11.30 -6.79 1.60
N GLY A 328 -11.95 -7.94 1.83
CA GLY A 328 -12.23 -8.93 0.79
C GLY A 328 -11.00 -9.65 0.23
N LEU A 329 -9.89 -9.64 0.99
CA LEU A 329 -8.64 -10.32 0.62
C LEU A 329 -8.61 -11.79 1.00
N ASP A 330 -9.62 -12.30 1.71
CA ASP A 330 -9.65 -13.71 2.15
C ASP A 330 -9.38 -14.66 0.98
N ASP A 331 -8.31 -15.42 1.15
CA ASP A 331 -7.78 -16.44 0.25
C ASP A 331 -6.89 -17.42 1.02
N ASN A 332 -6.17 -18.31 0.32
CA ASN A 332 -5.32 -19.34 0.93
C ASN A 332 -4.14 -18.79 1.75
N THR A 333 -3.88 -17.48 1.72
CA THR A 333 -2.72 -16.86 2.37
C THR A 333 -3.08 -15.62 3.18
N TRP A 334 -4.30 -15.08 3.05
CA TRP A 334 -4.84 -13.99 3.85
C TRP A 334 -5.98 -14.51 4.72
N ILE A 335 -5.78 -14.49 6.03
CA ILE A 335 -6.72 -15.02 7.01
C ILE A 335 -7.23 -13.85 7.85
N THR A 336 -8.55 -13.68 7.86
CA THR A 336 -9.21 -12.64 8.65
C THR A 336 -9.02 -12.88 10.15
N VAL A 337 -8.71 -11.79 10.84
CA VAL A 337 -8.70 -11.66 12.29
C VAL A 337 -9.80 -10.66 12.69
N ASP A 338 -10.65 -11.03 13.64
CA ASP A 338 -11.70 -10.15 14.14
C ASP A 338 -11.18 -9.03 15.07
N ASP A 339 -12.07 -8.17 15.56
CA ASP A 339 -11.72 -7.06 16.46
C ASP A 339 -11.09 -7.51 17.79
N ASP A 340 -11.30 -8.75 18.22
CA ASP A 340 -10.78 -9.33 19.45
C ASP A 340 -9.45 -10.07 19.23
N GLY A 341 -8.93 -10.11 18.00
CA GLY A 341 -7.69 -10.82 17.70
C GLY A 341 -7.88 -12.33 17.51
N ILE A 342 -9.09 -12.78 17.21
CA ILE A 342 -9.42 -14.19 16.99
C ILE A 342 -9.42 -14.49 15.49
N PHE A 343 -8.82 -15.63 15.11
CA PHE A 343 -8.82 -16.12 13.73
C PHE A 343 -9.17 -17.62 13.69
N ASN A 344 -9.61 -18.10 12.53
CA ASN A 344 -9.89 -19.52 12.35
C ASN A 344 -8.58 -20.32 12.25
N GLN A 345 -8.31 -21.16 13.25
CA GLN A 345 -7.10 -21.99 13.29
C GLN A 345 -7.08 -23.07 12.19
N GLU A 346 -8.24 -23.57 11.75
CA GLU A 346 -8.33 -24.56 10.66
C GLU A 346 -7.89 -23.93 9.34
N ASP A 347 -8.45 -22.77 8.99
CA ASP A 347 -8.05 -22.00 7.79
C ASP A 347 -6.55 -21.68 7.81
N PHE A 348 -6.01 -21.36 9.00
CA PHE A 348 -4.58 -21.12 9.18
C PHE A 348 -3.71 -22.36 8.96
N LEU A 349 -4.12 -23.50 9.51
CA LEU A 349 -3.41 -24.76 9.32
C LEU A 349 -3.43 -25.20 7.86
N ASP A 350 -4.56 -25.03 7.17
CA ASP A 350 -4.70 -25.32 5.74
C ASP A 350 -3.78 -24.43 4.91
N ALA A 351 -3.74 -23.12 5.20
CA ALA A 351 -2.81 -22.19 4.59
C ALA A 351 -1.34 -22.61 4.80
N MET A 352 -0.96 -22.96 6.03
CA MET A 352 0.39 -23.43 6.38
C MET A 352 0.79 -24.70 5.64
N ASN A 353 -0.14 -25.66 5.51
CA ASN A 353 0.12 -26.92 4.80
C ASN A 353 0.32 -26.71 3.31
N ASN A 354 -0.42 -25.76 2.71
CA ASN A 354 -0.26 -25.39 1.31
C ASN A 354 1.03 -24.60 1.04
N PHE A 355 1.52 -23.84 2.02
CA PHE A 355 2.74 -23.04 1.90
C PHE A 355 4.03 -23.89 1.95
N GLN A 356 4.00 -25.07 2.60
CA GLN A 356 5.17 -25.95 2.74
C GLN A 356 5.38 -26.91 1.56
N ASN A 357 4.43 -26.98 0.63
CA ASN A 357 4.51 -27.77 -0.61
C ASN A 357 4.93 -26.90 -1.79
#